data_AF-A0A3N5L920-F1
#
_entry.id   AF-A0A3N5L920-F1
#
_cell.length_a   1.000
_cell.length_b   1.000
_cell.length_c   1.000
_cell.angle_alpha   90.00
_cell.angle_beta   90.00
_cell.angle_gamma   90.00
#
_symmetry.space_group_name_H-M   'P 1'
#
loop_
_entity.id
_entity.type
_entity.pdbx_description
1 polymer ?
#
loop_
_entity_poly.entity_id
_entity_poly.type
_entity_poly.pdbx_seq_one_letter_code
_entity_poly.pdbx_strand_id
1 'polypeptide(L)' 'MQSTRHTLLLMRHGEVENPRHVVYSDLPGFHLSAGGRAQAAAA' A
#
# COMPACT_ATOMS: atom_id res chain seq x y z
N MET A 1 -18.34 33.49 7.14
CA MET A 1 -17.59 32.65 6.18
C MET A 1 -17.57 31.23 6.73
N GLN A 2 -18.20 30.26 6.08
CA GLN A 2 -18.13 28.87 6.54
C GLN A 2 -16.77 28.29 6.12
N SER A 3 -16.08 27.62 7.05
CA SER A 3 -14.80 26.96 6.78
C SER A 3 -15.06 25.56 6.24
N THR A 4 -14.53 25.24 5.06
CA THR A 4 -14.59 23.87 4.50
C THR A 4 -13.65 22.95 5.26
N ARG A 5 -14.17 21.79 5.70
CA ARG A 5 -13.37 20.72 6.31
C ARG A 5 -13.03 19.68 5.25
N HIS A 6 -11.76 19.28 5.20
CA HIS A 6 -11.29 18.17 4.36
C HIS A 6 -10.83 17.02 5.26
N THR A 7 -11.08 15.79 4.80
CA THR A 7 -10.57 14.58 5.43
C THR A 7 -9.58 13.93 4.48
N LEU A 8 -8.35 13.68 4.96
CA LEU A 8 -7.32 12.96 4.21
C LEU A 8 -7.27 11.52 4.73
N LEU A 9 -7.38 10.56 3.81
CA LEU A 9 -7.23 9.15 4.10
C LEU A 9 -5.90 8.69 3.52
N LEU A 10 -5.03 8.14 4.37
CA LEU A 10 -3.77 7.56 3.96
C LEU A 10 -3.80 6.07 4.23
N MET A 11 -3.26 5.29 3.29
CA MET A 11 -3.20 3.84 3.40
C MET A 11 -1.84 3.35 2.93
N ARG A 12 -1.29 2.38 3.65
CA ARG A 12 -0.08 1.67 3.22
C ARG A 12 -0.47 0.65 2.14
N HIS A 13 0.45 0.36 1.22
CA HIS A 13 0.28 -0.78 0.31
C HIS A 13 0.22 -2.11 1.09
N GLY A 14 -0.46 -3.10 0.51
CA GLY A 14 -0.47 -4.47 1.03
C GLY A 14 0.89 -5.16 0.90
N GLU A 15 1.04 -6.33 1.51
CA GLU A 15 2.26 -7.14 1.40
C GLU A 15 2.67 -7.38 -0.07
N VAL A 16 3.97 -7.30 -0.32
CA VAL A 16 4.58 -7.51 -1.65
C VAL A 16 5.38 -8.81 -1.65
N GLU A 17 5.49 -9.43 -2.83
CA GLU A 17 6.34 -10.60 -3.04
C GLU A 17 7.83 -10.18 -3.02
N ASN A 18 8.53 -10.45 -1.91
CA ASN A 18 9.94 -10.07 -1.71
C ASN A 18 10.78 -11.22 -1.11
N PRO A 19 10.97 -12.34 -1.84
CA PRO A 19 11.63 -13.54 -1.32
C PRO A 19 13.12 -13.35 -1.00
N ARG A 20 13.75 -12.31 -1.57
CA ARG A 20 15.17 -12.01 -1.34
C ARG A 20 15.39 -10.94 -0.26
N HIS A 21 14.33 -10.49 0.41
CA HIS A 21 14.37 -9.46 1.44
C HIS A 21 15.13 -8.20 1.00
N VAL A 22 14.95 -7.80 -0.26
CA VAL A 22 15.57 -6.58 -0.80
C VAL A 22 14.96 -5.38 -0.07
N VAL A 23 15.78 -4.50 0.46
CA VAL A 23 15.34 -3.18 0.92
C VAL A 23 15.32 -2.28 -0.30
N TYR A 24 14.13 -1.86 -0.70
CA TYR A 24 13.95 -1.00 -1.86
C TYR A 24 13.08 0.21 -1.50
N SER A 25 13.37 1.35 -2.12
CA SER A 25 12.55 2.54 -2.04
C SER A 25 11.48 2.50 -3.14
N ASP A 26 11.77 3.02 -4.32
CA ASP A 26 10.86 3.12 -5.46
C ASP A 26 11.19 2.13 -6.59
N LEU A 27 11.99 1.09 -6.30
CA LEU A 27 12.39 0.09 -7.28
C LEU A 27 11.15 -0.64 -7.84
N PRO A 28 10.93 -0.61 -9.17
CA PRO A 28 9.77 -1.27 -9.76
C PRO A 28 9.92 -2.80 -9.79
N GLY A 29 8.81 -3.49 -10.08
CA GLY A 29 8.78 -4.95 -10.28
C GLY A 29 8.29 -5.77 -9.08
N PHE A 30 8.02 -5.13 -7.94
CA PHE A 30 7.42 -5.78 -6.76
C PHE A 30 5.91 -5.72 -6.85
N HIS A 31 5.27 -6.88 -7.00
CA HIS A 31 3.82 -7.02 -7.05
C HIS A 31 3.29 -7.47 -5.68
N LEU A 32 1.99 -7.26 -5.43
CA LEU A 32 1.35 -7.77 -4.21
C LEU A 32 1.48 -9.30 -4.14
N SER A 33 1.84 -9.80 -2.96
CA SER A 33 1.81 -11.24 -2.65
C SER A 33 0.35 -11.74 -2.66
N ALA A 34 0.14 -13.05 -2.51
CA ALA A 34 -1.20 -13.58 -2.28
C ALA A 34 -1.85 -12.96 -1.02
N GLY A 35 -1.07 -12.81 0.06
CA GLY A 35 -1.50 -12.13 1.28
C GLY A 35 -1.81 -10.65 1.06
N GLY A 36 -0.97 -9.94 0.31
CA GLY A 36 -1.19 -8.54 -0.04
C GLY A 36 -2.44 -8.31 -0.88
N ARG A 37 -2.76 -9.23 -1.80
CA ARG A 37 -4.02 -9.18 -2.55
C ARG A 37 -5.24 -9.39 -1.64
N ALA A 38 -5.15 -10.29 -0.66
CA ALA A 38 -6.22 -10.46 0.32
C ALA A 38 -6.40 -9.23 1.22
N GLN A 39 -5.31 -8.58 1.64
CA GLN A 39 -5.36 -7.32 2.39
C GLN A 39 -6.03 -6.20 1.58
N ALA A 40 -5.66 -6.07 0.29
CA ALA A 40 -6.27 -5.09 -0.59
C ALA A 40 -7.78 -5.35 -0.81
N ALA A 41 -8.22 -6.61 -0.81
CA ALA A 41 -9.63 -6.96 -0.94
C ALA A 41 -10.45 -6.77 0.35
N ALA A 42 -9.79 -6.67 1.51
CA ALA A 42 -10.42 -6.49 2.81
C ALA A 42 -10.53 -5.01 3.25
N ALA A 43 -9.90 -4.10 2.51
CA ALA A 43 -9.95 -2.65 2.70
C ALA A 43 -11.18 -2.05 2.00
#